data_AF-A0A8J9X0W7-F1
#
_entry.id   AF-A0A8J9X0W7-F1
#
_cell.length_a   1.000
_cell.length_b   1.000
_cell.length_c   1.000
_cell.angle_alpha   90.00
_cell.angle_beta   90.00
_cell.angle_gamma   90.00
#
_symmetry.space_group_name_H-M   'P 1'
#
loop_
_entity.id
_entity.type
_entity.pdbx_description
1 polymer ?
#
loop_
_entity_poly.entity_id
_entity_poly.type
_entity_poly.pdbx_seq_one_letter_code
_entity_poly.pdbx_strand_id
1 'polypeptide(L)'
;MSPNNVETELIELNQKLLNGIAAGNYELYESLIDASITCFEPEAVGHLVEGHEFHKYYFDLPTSNNPVNTTMVRPHVRLLGEDAAVVCYARLTQTLDEDGAPTTAFCEETRVWQKVAGLWKNVHVHRSVN
;
A
#
# COMPACT_ATOMS: atom_id res chain seq x y z
N MET A 1 16.60 -24.49 5.63
CA MET A 1 15.61 -23.41 5.51
C MET A 1 15.23 -23.37 4.05
N SER A 2 13.95 -23.60 3.73
CA SER A 2 13.42 -23.35 2.39
C SER A 2 13.84 -21.93 1.99
N PRO A 3 14.34 -21.67 0.78
CA PRO A 3 14.55 -20.29 0.35
C PRO A 3 13.20 -19.59 0.50
N ASN A 4 13.10 -18.65 1.45
CA ASN A 4 11.94 -17.77 1.51
C ASN A 4 11.90 -17.09 0.15
N ASN A 5 10.87 -17.36 -0.62
CA ASN A 5 10.71 -16.77 -1.94
C ASN A 5 10.57 -15.26 -1.71
N VAL A 6 11.46 -14.45 -2.29
CA VAL A 6 11.43 -12.98 -2.22
C VAL A 6 10.05 -12.45 -2.61
N GLU A 7 9.35 -13.15 -3.52
CA GLU A 7 7.97 -12.83 -3.89
C GLU A 7 7.00 -12.94 -2.70
N THR A 8 7.13 -13.99 -1.88
CA THR A 8 6.32 -14.16 -0.66
C THR A 8 6.64 -13.05 0.35
N GLU A 9 7.91 -12.73 0.56
CA GLU A 9 8.33 -11.62 1.44
C GLU A 9 7.70 -10.29 1.00
N LEU A 10 7.76 -9.97 -0.31
CA LEU A 10 7.19 -8.75 -0.86
C LEU A 10 5.66 -8.71 -0.73
N ILE A 11 4.96 -9.83 -0.91
CA ILE A 11 3.51 -9.93 -0.67
C ILE A 11 3.19 -9.69 0.81
N GLU A 12 3.94 -10.28 1.73
CA GLU A 12 3.76 -10.10 3.17
C GLU A 12 4.03 -8.66 3.62
N LEU A 13 5.12 -8.05 3.14
CA LEU A 13 5.43 -6.64 3.38
C LEU A 13 4.35 -5.72 2.82
N ASN A 14 3.84 -6.02 1.63
CA ASN A 14 2.77 -5.24 1.02
C ASN A 14 1.46 -5.36 1.80
N GLN A 15 1.09 -6.56 2.26
CA GLN A 15 -0.07 -6.73 3.15
C GLN A 15 0.13 -6.00 4.49
N LYS A 16 1.34 -6.04 5.06
CA LYS A 16 1.68 -5.32 6.30
C LYS A 16 1.50 -3.81 6.11
N LEU A 17 1.94 -3.26 4.98
CA LEU A 17 1.72 -1.86 4.63
C LEU A 17 0.22 -1.52 4.55
N LEU A 18 -0.56 -2.33 3.83
CA LEU A 18 -2.02 -2.12 3.71
C LEU A 18 -2.74 -2.18 5.05
N ASN A 19 -2.33 -3.09 5.94
CA ASN A 19 -2.87 -3.18 7.30
C ASN A 19 -2.49 -1.94 8.14
N GLY A 20 -1.27 -1.43 7.98
CA GLY A 20 -0.83 -0.18 8.62
C GLY A 20 -1.65 1.02 8.19
N ILE A 21 -1.93 1.13 6.88
CA ILE A 21 -2.81 2.17 6.31
C ILE A 21 -4.23 2.03 6.89
N ALA A 22 -4.81 0.82 6.87
CA ALA A 22 -6.15 0.58 7.40
C ALA A 22 -6.30 0.88 8.90
N ALA A 23 -5.20 0.73 9.67
CA ALA A 23 -5.16 1.01 11.10
C ALA A 23 -4.78 2.46 11.43
N GLY A 24 -4.49 3.32 10.45
CA GLY A 24 -3.97 4.67 10.69
C GLY A 24 -2.59 4.70 11.37
N ASN A 25 -1.79 3.65 11.22
CA ASN A 25 -0.47 3.56 11.83
C ASN A 25 0.60 4.20 10.93
N TYR A 26 0.85 5.51 11.15
CA TYR A 26 1.81 6.27 10.37
C TYR A 26 3.26 5.81 10.60
N GLU A 27 3.64 5.40 11.81
CA GLU A 27 5.01 4.96 12.10
C GLU A 27 5.39 3.70 11.32
N LEU A 28 4.44 2.74 11.20
CA LEU A 28 4.61 1.56 10.37
C LEU A 28 4.69 1.94 8.90
N TYR A 29 3.81 2.84 8.43
CA TYR A 29 3.84 3.34 7.07
C TYR A 29 5.22 3.95 6.75
N GLU A 30 5.68 4.93 7.53
CA GLU A 30 6.98 5.59 7.37
C GLU A 30 8.15 4.58 7.38
N SER A 31 8.06 3.53 8.21
CA SER A 31 9.08 2.48 8.24
C SER A 31 9.17 1.62 6.97
N LEU A 32 8.12 1.57 6.15
CA LEU A 32 8.04 0.76 4.92
C LEU A 32 8.12 1.59 3.63
N ILE A 33 7.93 2.90 3.71
CA ILE A 33 7.95 3.82 2.58
C ILE A 33 9.32 4.52 2.48
N ASP A 34 9.80 4.75 1.27
CA ASP A 34 10.99 5.58 1.04
C ASP A 34 10.67 7.07 1.19
N ALA A 35 11.58 7.88 1.72
CA ALA A 35 11.37 9.33 1.92
C ALA A 35 11.03 10.08 0.61
N SER A 36 11.53 9.58 -0.53
CA SER A 36 11.31 10.12 -1.88
C SER A 36 10.19 9.41 -2.65
N ILE A 37 9.26 8.73 -1.94
CA ILE A 37 8.11 8.05 -2.56
C ILE A 37 7.42 8.94 -3.59
N THR A 38 7.15 8.38 -4.76
CA THR A 38 6.30 9.02 -5.76
C THR A 38 4.93 8.34 -5.84
N CYS A 39 3.90 9.11 -6.14
CA CYS A 39 2.52 8.66 -6.06
C CYS A 39 1.67 9.20 -7.22
N PHE A 40 0.91 8.29 -7.85
CA PHE A 40 -0.31 8.62 -8.57
C PHE A 40 -1.49 7.93 -7.89
N GLU A 41 -2.47 8.70 -7.45
CA GLU A 41 -3.71 8.19 -6.88
C GLU A 41 -4.87 9.18 -7.13
N PRO A 42 -6.14 8.77 -6.97
CA PRO A 42 -7.28 9.63 -7.25
C PRO A 42 -7.22 10.99 -6.53
N GLU A 43 -6.72 11.00 -5.31
CA GLU A 43 -6.56 12.15 -4.43
C GLU A 43 -5.50 13.13 -4.94
N ALA A 44 -4.53 12.65 -5.73
CA ALA A 44 -3.53 13.50 -6.39
C ALA A 44 -4.07 14.21 -7.65
N VAL A 45 -5.34 13.98 -8.01
CA VAL A 45 -6.08 14.68 -9.07
C VAL A 45 -5.29 14.76 -10.40
N GLY A 46 -4.68 13.63 -10.78
CA GLY A 46 -3.93 13.49 -12.03
C GLY A 46 -2.49 14.05 -12.01
N HIS A 47 -1.96 14.43 -10.84
CA HIS A 47 -0.59 14.92 -10.69
C HIS A 47 0.31 13.87 -10.03
N LEU A 48 1.61 13.94 -10.34
CA LEU A 48 2.63 13.19 -9.63
C LEU A 48 2.91 13.91 -8.31
N VAL A 49 2.74 13.21 -7.20
CA VAL A 49 3.09 13.69 -5.86
C VAL A 49 4.39 13.01 -5.41
N GLU A 50 5.21 13.74 -4.66
CA GLU A 50 6.45 13.23 -4.05
C GLU A 50 6.49 13.50 -2.54
N GLY A 51 7.02 12.54 -1.79
CA GLY A 51 7.23 12.64 -0.35
C GLY A 51 6.06 12.17 0.52
N HIS A 52 6.29 12.18 1.84
CA HIS A 52 5.35 11.60 2.82
C HIS A 52 4.21 12.56 3.17
N GLU A 53 4.46 13.86 3.16
CA GLU A 53 3.55 14.89 3.71
C GLU A 53 2.14 14.81 3.11
N PHE A 54 2.03 14.52 1.81
CA PHE A 54 0.73 14.36 1.16
C PHE A 54 -0.09 13.21 1.76
N HIS A 55 0.54 12.05 2.00
CA HIS A 55 -0.13 10.92 2.62
C HIS A 55 -0.34 11.14 4.13
N LYS A 56 0.63 11.76 4.80
CA LYS A 56 0.58 12.06 6.24
C LYS A 56 -0.67 12.86 6.62
N TYR A 57 -1.08 13.79 5.76
CA TYR A 57 -2.35 14.52 5.92
C TYR A 57 -3.53 13.59 6.26
N TYR A 58 -3.67 12.45 5.55
CA TYR A 58 -4.76 11.49 5.78
C TYR A 58 -4.61 10.68 7.07
N PHE A 59 -3.39 10.46 7.55
CA PHE A 59 -3.14 9.82 8.84
C PHE A 59 -3.46 10.74 10.02
N ASP A 60 -3.36 12.06 9.83
CA ASP A 60 -3.66 13.05 10.87
C ASP A 60 -5.16 13.36 10.99
N LEU A 61 -5.99 12.86 10.07
CA LEU A 61 -7.45 13.02 10.13
C LEU A 61 -8.08 12.10 11.19
N PRO A 62 -9.22 12.48 11.79
CA PRO A 62 -9.95 11.60 12.70
C PRO A 62 -10.31 10.26 12.03
N THR A 63 -9.91 9.16 12.66
CA THR A 63 -10.25 7.81 12.19
C THR A 63 -11.66 7.41 12.66
N SER A 64 -12.38 6.64 11.83
CA SER A 64 -13.61 6.00 12.28
C SER A 64 -13.27 4.75 13.10
N ASN A 65 -14.16 4.39 14.04
CA ASN A 65 -14.03 3.13 14.79
C ASN A 65 -14.61 1.92 14.01
N ASN A 66 -15.01 2.10 12.75
CA ASN A 66 -15.58 1.02 11.95
C ASN A 66 -14.47 0.03 11.57
N PRO A 67 -14.76 -1.29 11.61
CA PRO A 67 -13.80 -2.29 11.18
C PRO A 67 -13.50 -2.12 9.68
N VAL A 68 -12.21 -2.12 9.33
CA VAL A 68 -11.74 -2.08 7.95
C VAL A 68 -11.01 -3.38 7.66
N ASN A 69 -11.43 -4.10 6.62
CA ASN A 69 -10.72 -5.28 6.12
C ASN A 69 -10.16 -5.01 4.71
N THR A 70 -8.89 -5.28 4.48
CA THR A 70 -8.24 -5.09 3.18
C THR A 70 -7.68 -6.41 2.66
N THR A 71 -8.08 -6.77 1.44
CA THR A 71 -7.68 -8.02 0.76
C THR A 71 -6.99 -7.71 -0.56
N MET A 72 -5.79 -8.28 -0.77
CA MET A 72 -5.15 -8.33 -2.09
C MET A 72 -5.67 -9.52 -2.89
N VAL A 73 -6.31 -9.25 -4.02
CA VAL A 73 -6.80 -10.26 -4.94
C VAL A 73 -5.74 -10.53 -6.01
N ARG A 74 -5.32 -11.80 -6.10
CA ARG A 74 -4.34 -12.30 -7.07
C ARG A 74 -3.08 -11.42 -7.14
N PRO A 75 -2.34 -11.25 -6.02
CA PRO A 75 -1.10 -10.49 -6.05
C PRO A 75 -0.11 -11.13 -7.02
N HIS A 76 0.51 -10.29 -7.85
CA HIS A 76 1.55 -10.69 -8.77
C HIS A 76 2.82 -9.90 -8.48
N VAL A 77 3.93 -10.62 -8.35
CA VAL A 77 5.25 -10.03 -8.12
C VAL A 77 6.10 -10.25 -9.35
N ARG A 78 6.77 -9.18 -9.80
CA ARG A 78 7.80 -9.24 -10.83
C ARG A 78 9.10 -8.68 -10.28
N LEU A 79 10.10 -9.54 -10.14
CA LEU A 79 11.45 -9.11 -9.76
C LEU A 79 12.12 -8.35 -10.93
N LEU A 80 12.82 -7.28 -10.59
CA LEU A 80 13.60 -6.42 -11.49
C LEU A 80 15.07 -6.43 -11.04
N GLY A 81 15.73 -7.57 -11.21
CA GLY A 81 17.06 -7.81 -10.63
C GLY A 81 16.98 -8.20 -9.15
N GLU A 82 18.05 -7.96 -8.40
CA GLU A 82 18.20 -8.41 -7.01
C GLU A 82 17.60 -7.44 -5.97
N ASP A 83 17.49 -6.16 -6.36
CA ASP A 83 17.21 -5.04 -5.45
C ASP A 83 15.94 -4.25 -5.80
N ALA A 84 15.18 -4.68 -6.80
CA ALA A 84 13.93 -4.03 -7.17
C ALA A 84 12.85 -5.04 -7.55
N ALA A 85 11.60 -4.69 -7.33
CA ALA A 85 10.44 -5.50 -7.70
C ALA A 85 9.19 -4.65 -7.90
N VAL A 86 8.24 -5.17 -8.67
CA VAL A 86 6.90 -4.62 -8.82
C VAL A 86 5.91 -5.60 -8.21
N VAL A 87 4.99 -5.07 -7.40
CA VAL A 87 3.86 -5.81 -6.83
C VAL A 87 2.58 -5.16 -7.37
N CYS A 88 1.78 -5.92 -8.12
CA CYS A 88 0.49 -5.46 -8.63
C CYS A 88 -0.65 -6.39 -8.21
N TYR A 89 -1.80 -5.80 -7.91
CA TYR A 89 -2.95 -6.52 -7.38
C TYR A 89 -4.23 -5.68 -7.54
N ALA A 90 -5.37 -6.37 -7.49
CA ALA A 90 -6.63 -5.70 -7.18
C ALA A 90 -6.79 -5.64 -5.66
N ARG A 91 -7.14 -4.48 -5.12
CA ARG A 91 -7.41 -4.29 -3.69
C ARG A 91 -8.91 -4.22 -3.48
N LEU A 92 -9.41 -5.06 -2.58
CA LEU A 92 -10.75 -4.95 -2.03
C LEU A 92 -10.67 -4.41 -0.61
N THR A 93 -11.44 -3.37 -0.32
CA THR A 93 -11.56 -2.81 1.03
C THR A 93 -13.02 -2.87 1.47
N GLN A 94 -13.25 -3.57 2.58
CA GLN A 94 -14.58 -3.76 3.16
C GLN A 94 -14.71 -2.91 4.42
N THR A 95 -15.79 -2.15 4.51
CA THR A 95 -16.11 -1.25 5.62
C THR A 95 -17.60 -1.31 5.93
N LEU A 96 -18.04 -0.62 6.99
CA LEU A 96 -19.46 -0.39 7.28
C LEU A 96 -19.85 1.03 6.85
N ASP A 97 -21.03 1.18 6.25
CA ASP A 97 -21.64 2.48 5.96
C ASP A 97 -22.30 3.11 7.21
N GLU A 98 -23.01 4.22 7.03
CA GLU A 98 -23.69 4.95 8.12
C GLU A 98 -24.80 4.15 8.80
N ASP A 99 -25.44 3.22 8.07
CA ASP A 99 -26.48 2.32 8.60
C ASP A 99 -25.89 1.03 9.20
N GLY A 100 -24.58 0.87 9.17
CA GLY A 100 -23.88 -0.32 9.64
C GLY A 100 -23.92 -1.51 8.66
N ALA A 101 -24.32 -1.28 7.40
CA ALA A 101 -24.30 -2.31 6.38
C ALA A 101 -22.89 -2.45 5.74
N PRO A 102 -22.45 -3.68 5.41
CA PRO A 102 -21.14 -3.90 4.82
C PRO A 102 -21.10 -3.41 3.37
N THR A 103 -20.10 -2.59 3.05
CA THR A 103 -19.79 -2.14 1.69
C THR A 103 -18.42 -2.66 1.26
N THR A 104 -18.18 -2.74 -0.05
CA THR A 104 -16.89 -3.17 -0.61
C THR A 104 -16.46 -2.22 -1.71
N ALA A 105 -15.32 -1.56 -1.51
CA ALA A 105 -14.66 -0.75 -2.51
C ALA A 105 -13.60 -1.58 -3.26
N PHE A 106 -13.34 -1.21 -4.50
CA PHE A 106 -12.36 -1.82 -5.39
C PHE A 106 -11.41 -0.75 -5.94
N CYS A 107 -10.11 -1.07 -6.00
CA CYS A 107 -9.14 -0.32 -6.78
C CYS A 107 -8.06 -1.26 -7.33
N GLU A 108 -7.33 -0.80 -8.35
CA GLU A 108 -6.12 -1.46 -8.85
C GLU A 108 -4.91 -0.73 -8.28
N GLU A 109 -3.96 -1.48 -7.73
CA GLU A 109 -2.73 -0.90 -7.17
C GLU A 109 -1.50 -1.56 -7.79
N THR A 110 -0.52 -0.72 -8.14
CA THR A 110 0.84 -1.12 -8.50
C THR A 110 1.81 -0.43 -7.57
N ARG A 111 2.69 -1.19 -6.94
CA ARG A 111 3.72 -0.70 -6.02
C ARG A 111 5.10 -1.17 -6.49
N VAL A 112 6.04 -0.23 -6.55
CA VAL A 112 7.45 -0.55 -6.80
C VAL A 112 8.18 -0.58 -5.47
N TRP A 113 8.88 -1.67 -5.23
CA TRP A 113 9.69 -1.90 -4.05
C TRP A 113 11.17 -1.92 -4.46
N GLN A 114 12.01 -1.28 -3.65
CA GLN A 114 13.46 -1.24 -3.84
C GLN A 114 14.15 -1.55 -2.52
N LYS A 115 15.25 -2.29 -2.55
CA LYS A 115 16.13 -2.45 -1.38
C LYS A 115 16.96 -1.18 -1.18
N VAL A 116 16.76 -0.52 -0.05
CA VAL A 116 17.54 0.63 0.40
C VAL A 116 18.25 0.22 1.68
N ALA A 117 19.58 0.26 1.67
CA ALA A 117 20.42 -0.23 2.78
C ALA A 117 20.05 -1.67 3.24
N GLY A 118 19.69 -2.54 2.30
CA GLY A 118 19.32 -3.93 2.57
C GLY A 118 17.87 -4.16 3.01
N LEU A 119 17.05 -3.11 3.13
CA LEU A 119 15.65 -3.20 3.53
C LEU A 119 14.74 -2.84 2.34
N TRP A 120 13.69 -3.63 2.11
CA TRP A 120 12.67 -3.31 1.12
C TRP A 120 11.88 -2.06 1.53
N LYS A 121 11.85 -1.08 0.64
CA LYS A 121 11.08 0.16 0.76
C LYS A 121 10.18 0.33 -0.45
N ASN A 122 8.94 0.74 -0.24
CA ASN A 122 8.07 1.13 -1.35
C ASN A 122 8.50 2.53 -1.83
N VAL A 123 8.92 2.62 -3.08
CA VAL A 123 9.47 3.84 -3.72
C VAL A 123 8.50 4.47 -4.72
N HIS A 124 7.49 3.73 -5.16
CA HIS A 124 6.42 4.25 -6.00
C HIS A 124 5.10 3.54 -5.75
N VAL A 125 4.00 4.27 -5.82
CA VAL A 125 2.64 3.71 -5.86
C VAL A 125 1.83 4.35 -6.98
N HIS A 126 1.08 3.51 -7.69
CA HIS A 126 0.02 3.93 -8.59
C HIS A 126 -1.27 3.25 -8.14
N ARG A 127 -2.31 4.03 -7.86
CA ARG A 127 -3.66 3.55 -7.54
C ARG A 127 -4.66 4.13 -8.52
N SER A 128 -5.43 3.26 -9.16
CA SER A 128 -6.55 3.64 -10.04
C SER A 128 -7.87 3.08 -9.50
N VAL A 129 -8.93 3.82 -9.75
CA VAL A 129 -10.32 3.36 -9.58
C VAL A 129 -10.95 3.34 -10.97
N ASN A 130 -11.75 2.31 -11.26
CA ASN A 130 -12.58 2.26 -12.47
C ASN A 130 -13.83 3.12 -12.31
#